data_AF-A0A0Q5LDG7-F1
#
_entry.id   AF-A0A0Q5LDG7-F1
#
_cell.length_a   1.000
_cell.length_b   1.000
_cell.length_c   1.000
_cell.angle_alpha   90.00
_cell.angle_beta   90.00
_cell.angle_gamma   90.00
#
_symmetry.space_group_name_H-M   'P 1'
#
loop_
_entity.id
_entity.type
_entity.pdbx_description
1 polymer ?
#
loop_
_entity_poly.entity_id
_entity_poly.type
_entity_poly.pdbx_seq_one_letter_code
_entity_poly.pdbx_strand_id
1 'polypeptide(L)'
;MPIEHQTRPARRSVDRMVLPVVVVVLFGAAMIASAIQGQPTFRPTEPIPKGTAEPLPTVSPGGTGLPEPVEVEPTNAALAQTLTVILMLLVAAGIVALLVIAARALLRAWRDRPLRRRDAAVVASEVDQLASTQTADVAAGVLQRGIAGALATIDERATASDAIVAAWIGLEESAADAGVKRAASETPGEFVVRIITLRPGAADDAAALLRLYESVRFGTRVADEDDRASARQALRRIEGVWR
;
A
#
# COMPACT_ATOMS: atom_id res chain seq x y z
N MET A 1 11.12 53.69 8.59
CA MET A 1 11.48 52.34 9.09
C MET A 1 10.73 51.32 8.23
N PRO A 2 11.42 50.43 7.49
CA PRO A 2 10.77 49.32 6.81
C PRO A 2 10.61 48.13 7.77
N ILE A 3 9.44 47.50 7.79
CA ILE A 3 9.20 46.26 8.54
C ILE A 3 9.41 45.09 7.57
N GLU A 4 10.50 44.36 7.77
CA GLU A 4 10.82 43.12 7.06
C GLU A 4 9.90 41.99 7.55
N HIS A 5 9.00 41.52 6.69
CA HIS A 5 8.26 40.29 6.92
C HIS A 5 9.13 39.08 6.58
N GLN A 6 9.76 38.52 7.61
CA GLN A 6 10.51 37.27 7.54
C GLN A 6 9.53 36.08 7.62
N THR A 7 9.04 35.58 6.48
CA THR A 7 8.25 34.35 6.43
C THR A 7 9.16 33.12 6.44
N ARG A 8 9.19 32.42 7.58
CA ARG A 8 9.87 31.13 7.78
C ARG A 8 9.28 30.04 6.84
N PRO A 9 10.09 29.23 6.15
CA PRO A 9 9.57 28.12 5.34
C PRO A 9 9.04 26.98 6.21
N ALA A 10 7.73 26.72 6.12
CA ALA A 10 7.08 25.54 6.69
C ALA A 10 7.29 24.32 5.79
N ARG A 11 8.50 23.76 5.78
CA ARG A 11 8.83 22.53 5.01
C ARG A 11 9.36 21.38 5.88
N ARG A 12 9.16 21.44 7.20
CA ARG A 12 9.82 20.56 8.19
C ARG A 12 9.14 19.22 8.49
N SER A 13 7.90 18.94 8.07
CA SER A 13 7.23 17.69 8.47
C SER A 13 7.44 16.53 7.49
N VAL A 14 7.55 16.80 6.18
CA VAL A 14 7.75 15.74 5.17
C VAL A 14 9.17 15.18 5.26
N ASP A 15 10.18 16.02 5.48
CA ASP A 15 11.58 15.59 5.68
C ASP A 15 11.75 14.64 6.88
N ARG A 16 10.93 14.78 7.92
CA ARG A 16 11.05 13.95 9.13
C ARG A 16 10.56 12.51 8.94
N MET A 17 9.70 12.23 7.96
CA MET A 17 9.29 10.87 7.61
C MET A 17 10.08 10.28 6.44
N VAL A 18 10.60 11.12 5.54
CA VAL A 18 11.46 10.65 4.43
C VAL A 18 12.80 10.15 4.95
N LEU A 19 13.39 10.85 5.93
CA LEU A 19 14.67 10.47 6.52
C LEU A 19 14.71 9.04 7.11
N PRO A 20 13.77 8.61 7.98
CA PRO A 20 13.78 7.25 8.51
C PRO A 20 13.53 6.20 7.43
N VAL A 21 12.70 6.47 6.42
CA VAL A 21 12.45 5.54 5.31
C VAL A 21 13.72 5.34 4.48
N VAL A 22 14.42 6.43 4.15
CA VAL A 22 15.70 6.38 3.43
C VAL A 22 16.75 5.62 4.23
N VAL A 23 16.83 5.84 5.55
CA VAL A 23 17.75 5.11 6.43
C VAL A 23 17.44 3.60 6.46
N VAL A 24 16.16 3.22 6.55
CA VAL A 24 15.75 1.80 6.56
C VAL A 24 16.06 1.13 5.21
N VAL A 25 15.80 1.81 4.10
CA VAL A 25 16.10 1.29 2.75
C VAL A 25 17.61 1.14 2.54
N LEU A 26 18.40 2.15 2.92
CA LEU A 26 19.87 2.09 2.83
C LEU A 26 20.45 0.99 3.71
N PHE A 27 19.93 0.83 4.93
CA PHE A 27 20.37 -0.22 5.85
C PHE A 27 20.03 -1.63 5.32
N GLY A 28 18.82 -1.82 4.79
CA GLY A 28 18.41 -3.08 4.15
C GLY A 28 19.28 -3.42 2.93
N ALA A 29 19.55 -2.43 2.08
CA ALA A 29 20.43 -2.59 0.92
C ALA A 29 21.87 -2.95 1.34
N ALA A 30 22.42 -2.30 2.37
CA ALA A 30 23.75 -2.59 2.89
C ALA A 30 23.85 -4.01 3.48
N MET A 31 22.82 -4.46 4.20
CA MET A 31 22.75 -5.82 4.76
C MET A 31 22.71 -6.89 3.64
N ILE A 32 21.90 -6.68 2.61
CA ILE A 32 21.81 -7.60 1.46
C ILE A 32 23.16 -7.65 0.71
N ALA A 33 23.76 -6.48 0.47
CA ALA A 33 25.07 -6.40 -0.20
C ALA A 33 26.17 -7.11 0.59
N SER A 34 26.17 -6.99 1.92
CA SER A 34 27.13 -7.68 2.79
C SER A 34 26.90 -9.19 2.83
N ALA A 35 25.65 -9.66 2.76
CA ALA A 35 25.32 -11.08 2.76
C ALA A 35 25.79 -11.79 1.47
N ILE A 36 25.74 -11.10 0.33
CA ILE A 36 26.14 -11.67 -0.98
C ILE A 36 27.67 -11.79 -1.09
N GLN A 37 28.43 -10.90 -0.44
CA GLN A 37 29.90 -10.85 -0.54
C GLN A 37 30.62 -11.84 0.38
N GLY A 38 29.92 -12.54 1.27
CA GLY A 38 30.49 -13.45 2.26
C GLY A 38 30.82 -14.86 1.76
N GLN A 39 31.15 -15.07 0.48
CA GLN A 39 31.54 -16.39 -0.02
C GLN A 39 33.07 -16.59 0.01
N PRO A 40 33.63 -17.43 0.92
CA PRO A 40 35.04 -17.79 0.88
C PRO A 40 35.31 -18.70 -0.32
N THR A 41 36.04 -18.18 -1.31
CA THR A 41 36.42 -18.96 -2.49
C THR A 41 37.77 -19.64 -2.25
N PHE A 42 37.75 -20.95 -1.99
CA PHE A 42 38.95 -21.77 -2.01
C PHE A 42 39.28 -22.13 -3.46
N ARG A 43 40.42 -21.67 -3.98
CA ARG A 43 40.91 -22.05 -5.32
C ARG A 43 41.48 -23.48 -5.28
N PRO A 44 40.98 -24.42 -6.09
CA PRO A 44 41.63 -25.71 -6.27
C PRO A 44 42.93 -25.52 -7.06
N THR A 45 44.04 -26.05 -6.56
CA THR A 45 45.34 -26.07 -7.27
C THR A 45 45.23 -26.94 -8.53
N GLU A 46 45.77 -26.44 -9.65
CA GLU A 46 45.79 -27.15 -10.94
C GLU A 46 46.49 -28.51 -10.86
N PRO A 47 46.02 -29.55 -11.58
CA PRO A 47 46.67 -30.85 -11.61
C PRO A 47 48.01 -30.78 -12.33
N ILE A 48 49.09 -31.22 -11.68
CA ILE A 48 50.42 -31.35 -12.29
C ILE A 48 50.34 -32.38 -13.44
N PRO A 49 50.86 -32.07 -14.65
CA PRO A 49 50.87 -33.00 -15.77
C PRO A 49 51.64 -34.27 -15.41
N LYS A 50 51.02 -35.44 -15.61
CA LYS A 50 51.67 -36.74 -15.41
C LYS A 50 52.77 -36.92 -16.46
N GLY A 51 54.03 -36.74 -16.06
CA GLY A 51 55.19 -37.08 -16.88
C GLY A 51 55.24 -38.58 -17.16
N THR A 52 55.59 -38.92 -18.41
CA THR A 52 55.80 -40.28 -18.90
C THR A 52 56.83 -41.01 -18.03
N ALA A 53 56.43 -42.11 -17.39
CA ALA A 53 57.32 -42.91 -16.54
C ALA A 53 58.23 -43.80 -17.39
N GLU A 54 59.55 -43.63 -17.24
CA GLU A 54 60.56 -44.65 -17.56
C GLU A 54 60.56 -45.69 -16.40
N PRO A 55 60.71 -47.01 -16.66
CA PRO A 55 60.57 -47.99 -15.59
C PRO A 55 61.81 -48.00 -14.68
N LEU A 56 61.67 -47.44 -13.48
CA LEU A 56 62.67 -47.53 -12.41
C LEU A 56 62.42 -48.77 -11.52
N PRO A 57 63.50 -49.36 -10.94
CA PRO A 57 63.44 -50.66 -10.28
C PRO A 57 62.59 -50.63 -9.00
N THR A 58 61.88 -51.72 -8.74
CA THR A 58 60.99 -51.93 -7.60
C THR A 58 61.70 -51.70 -6.26
N VAL A 59 61.26 -50.69 -5.50
CA VAL A 59 61.63 -50.48 -4.10
C VAL A 59 60.38 -50.65 -3.23
N SER A 60 60.52 -51.48 -2.19
CA SER A 60 59.51 -51.86 -1.19
C SER A 60 58.90 -50.64 -0.46
N PRO A 61 57.61 -50.67 -0.02
CA PRO A 61 56.90 -49.48 0.40
C PRO A 61 57.37 -48.98 1.77
N GLY A 62 58.10 -47.86 1.78
CA GLY A 62 58.36 -47.04 2.96
C GLY A 62 57.18 -46.11 3.23
N GLY A 63 56.66 -46.18 4.46
CA GLY A 63 55.48 -45.44 4.90
C GLY A 63 55.60 -43.93 4.67
N THR A 64 54.66 -43.39 3.91
CA THR A 64 54.33 -41.96 3.87
C THR A 64 52.92 -41.84 4.40
N GLY A 65 52.77 -41.32 5.62
CA GLY A 65 51.48 -41.00 6.20
C GLY A 65 50.76 -40.00 5.31
N LEU A 66 49.55 -40.35 4.89
CA LEU A 66 48.60 -39.40 4.31
C LEU A 66 48.31 -38.32 5.37
N PRO A 67 48.17 -37.03 5.00
CA PRO A 67 47.57 -36.08 5.92
C PRO A 67 46.18 -36.59 6.26
N GLU A 68 45.91 -36.78 7.55
CA GLU A 68 44.62 -37.21 8.05
C GLU A 68 43.53 -36.26 7.50
N PRO A 69 42.40 -36.79 7.00
CA PRO A 69 41.25 -35.95 6.69
C PRO A 69 40.90 -35.19 7.98
N VAL A 70 40.94 -33.87 7.94
CA VAL A 70 40.44 -33.06 9.05
C VAL A 70 38.96 -33.39 9.19
N GLU A 71 38.62 -34.26 10.14
CA GLU A 71 37.25 -34.48 10.56
C GLU A 71 36.71 -33.14 11.05
N VAL A 72 35.82 -32.53 10.27
CA VAL A 72 35.06 -31.38 10.73
C VAL A 72 34.17 -31.89 11.84
N GLU A 73 34.60 -31.66 13.08
CA GLU A 73 33.92 -32.10 14.28
C GLU A 73 32.42 -31.77 14.17
N PRO A 74 31.51 -32.76 14.29
CA PRO A 74 30.07 -32.57 14.03
C PRO A 74 29.44 -31.52 14.95
N THR A 75 30.09 -31.25 16.09
CA THR A 75 29.76 -30.18 17.03
C THR A 75 29.75 -28.79 16.36
N ASN A 76 30.72 -28.50 15.48
CA ASN A 76 30.83 -27.17 14.84
C ASN A 76 29.78 -26.95 13.74
N ALA A 77 29.43 -28.00 13.00
CA ALA A 77 28.37 -27.94 11.99
C ALA A 77 26.98 -27.78 12.63
N ALA A 78 26.71 -28.51 13.72
CA ALA A 78 25.45 -28.39 14.46
C ALA A 78 25.31 -27.01 15.14
N LEU A 79 26.40 -26.46 15.70
CA LEU A 79 26.43 -25.11 16.25
C LEU A 79 26.19 -24.05 15.17
N ALA A 80 26.85 -24.16 14.02
CA ALA A 80 26.66 -23.24 12.89
C ALA A 80 25.22 -23.29 12.35
N GLN A 81 24.64 -24.49 12.23
CA GLN A 81 23.26 -24.66 11.83
C GLN A 81 22.28 -24.07 12.85
N THR A 82 22.52 -24.30 14.13
CA THR A 82 21.69 -23.75 15.22
C THR A 82 21.74 -22.22 15.23
N LEU A 83 22.93 -21.63 15.09
CA LEU A 83 23.11 -20.18 14.99
C LEU A 83 22.41 -19.60 13.76
N THR A 84 22.44 -20.31 12.63
CA THR A 84 21.76 -19.91 11.39
C THR A 84 20.24 -19.90 11.56
N VAL A 85 19.68 -20.94 12.20
CA VAL A 85 18.24 -21.02 12.49
C VAL A 85 17.82 -19.91 13.46
N ILE A 86 18.61 -19.67 14.51
CA ILE A 86 18.35 -18.57 15.46
C ILE A 86 18.38 -17.21 14.74
N LEU A 87 19.37 -16.97 13.89
CA LEU A 87 19.46 -15.75 13.09
C LEU A 87 18.25 -15.58 12.17
N MET A 88 17.83 -16.65 11.49
CA MET A 88 16.66 -16.62 10.61
C MET A 88 15.37 -16.33 11.38
N LEU A 89 15.20 -16.91 12.58
CA LEU A 89 14.08 -16.63 13.47
C LEU A 89 14.09 -15.18 13.95
N LEU A 90 15.26 -14.62 14.29
CA LEU A 90 15.40 -13.22 14.69
C LEU A 90 15.06 -12.27 13.54
N VAL A 91 15.49 -12.57 12.31
CA VAL A 91 15.15 -11.80 11.11
C VAL A 91 13.64 -11.87 10.83
N ALA A 92 13.04 -13.07 10.89
CA ALA A 92 11.60 -13.24 10.71
C ALA A 92 10.80 -12.48 11.78
N ALA A 93 11.22 -12.55 13.05
CA ALA A 93 10.63 -11.78 14.14
C ALA A 93 10.76 -10.26 13.90
N GLY A 94 11.90 -9.80 13.39
CA GLY A 94 12.12 -8.41 13.01
C GLY A 94 11.19 -7.95 11.88
N ILE A 95 11.00 -8.77 10.85
CA ILE A 95 10.06 -8.49 9.76
C ILE A 95 8.62 -8.42 10.29
N VAL A 96 8.20 -9.38 11.11
CA VAL A 96 6.87 -9.38 11.73
C VAL A 96 6.67 -8.14 12.61
N ALA A 97 7.66 -7.78 13.42
CA ALA A 97 7.61 -6.57 14.23
C ALA A 97 7.50 -5.30 13.36
N LEU A 98 8.26 -5.22 12.27
CA LEU A 98 8.19 -4.12 11.31
C LEU A 98 6.81 -4.05 10.65
N LEU A 99 6.25 -5.18 10.22
CA LEU A 99 4.90 -5.25 9.66
C LEU A 99 3.84 -4.84 10.67
N VAL A 100 3.97 -5.24 11.94
CA VAL A 100 3.05 -4.83 13.01
C VAL A 100 3.17 -3.33 13.29
N ILE A 101 4.38 -2.77 13.30
CA ILE A 101 4.60 -1.32 13.46
C ILE A 101 4.04 -0.58 12.25
N ALA A 102 4.28 -1.03 11.03
CA ALA A 102 3.74 -0.45 9.80
C ALA A 102 2.21 -0.52 9.77
N ALA A 103 1.63 -1.67 10.11
CA ALA A 103 0.19 -1.86 10.22
C ALA A 103 -0.40 -0.95 11.30
N ARG A 104 0.22 -0.85 12.48
CA ARG A 104 -0.21 0.07 13.55
C ARG A 104 -0.05 1.53 13.15
N ALA A 105 1.01 1.89 12.43
CA ALA A 105 1.23 3.24 11.91
C ALA A 105 0.20 3.57 10.82
N LEU A 106 -0.17 2.61 9.98
CA LEU A 106 -1.20 2.75 8.97
C LEU A 106 -2.58 2.87 9.60
N LEU A 107 -2.91 1.98 10.56
CA LEU A 107 -4.13 2.02 11.36
C LEU A 107 -4.24 3.32 12.17
N ARG A 108 -3.13 3.82 12.74
CA ARG A 108 -3.08 5.15 13.38
C ARG A 108 -3.19 6.26 12.37
N ALA A 109 -2.54 6.20 11.21
CA ALA A 109 -2.73 7.20 10.16
C ALA A 109 -4.16 7.20 9.60
N TRP A 110 -4.87 6.07 9.68
CA TRP A 110 -6.25 5.93 9.26
C TRP A 110 -7.24 6.34 10.37
N ARG A 111 -6.95 6.07 11.66
CA ARG A 111 -7.75 6.50 12.82
C ARG A 111 -7.50 7.96 13.23
N ASP A 112 -6.24 8.38 13.16
CA ASP A 112 -5.75 9.75 13.33
C ASP A 112 -5.67 10.47 11.97
N ARG A 113 -6.43 10.03 10.96
CA ARG A 113 -7.06 10.96 10.04
C ARG A 113 -8.25 11.55 10.80
N PRO A 114 -8.09 12.64 11.58
CA PRO A 114 -9.24 13.47 11.82
C PRO A 114 -9.74 13.84 10.43
N LEU A 115 -11.05 13.68 10.19
CA LEU A 115 -11.80 14.61 9.35
C LEU A 115 -11.13 15.97 9.53
N ARG A 116 -10.33 16.42 8.56
CA ARG A 116 -9.38 17.52 8.74
C ARG A 116 -10.16 18.83 8.75
N ARG A 117 -10.87 19.02 9.86
CA ARG A 117 -11.57 20.21 10.35
C ARG A 117 -10.59 21.33 10.69
N ARG A 118 -9.39 21.35 10.10
CA ARG A 118 -8.35 22.35 10.36
C ARG A 118 -7.64 22.91 9.13
N ASP A 119 -7.97 22.46 7.91
CA ASP A 119 -7.66 23.24 6.71
C ASP A 119 -8.89 23.93 6.11
N ALA A 120 -10.07 23.72 6.67
CA ALA A 120 -11.29 24.43 6.28
C ALA A 120 -11.22 25.95 6.53
N ALA A 121 -10.23 26.47 7.29
CA ALA A 121 -10.06 27.91 7.46
C ALA A 121 -9.08 28.55 6.45
N VAL A 122 -8.19 27.76 5.84
CA VAL A 122 -7.22 28.28 4.86
C VAL A 122 -7.63 27.89 3.44
N VAL A 123 -8.23 26.72 3.25
CA VAL A 123 -8.79 26.27 1.96
C VAL A 123 -10.19 26.86 1.70
N ALA A 124 -10.95 27.26 2.73
CA ALA A 124 -12.15 28.07 2.48
C ALA A 124 -11.82 29.43 1.85
N SER A 125 -10.63 29.99 2.11
CA SER A 125 -10.22 31.24 1.47
C SER A 125 -9.84 31.07 -0.02
N GLU A 126 -9.58 29.84 -0.47
CA GLU A 126 -9.18 29.55 -1.86
C GLU A 126 -10.31 28.85 -2.65
N VAL A 127 -11.25 28.19 -1.97
CA VAL A 127 -12.47 27.59 -2.57
C VAL A 127 -13.62 28.59 -2.69
N ASP A 128 -13.69 29.62 -1.85
CA ASP A 128 -14.64 30.72 -1.99
C ASP A 128 -14.37 31.60 -3.23
N GLN A 129 -13.21 31.41 -3.89
CA GLN A 129 -12.84 32.14 -5.11
C GLN A 129 -13.02 31.34 -6.42
N LEU A 130 -13.35 30.04 -6.38
CA LEU A 130 -13.45 29.22 -7.61
C LEU A 130 -14.84 28.61 -7.90
N ALA A 131 -15.79 28.67 -6.98
CA ALA A 131 -17.17 28.25 -7.24
C ALA A 131 -18.09 29.46 -7.15
N SER A 132 -18.49 30.03 -8.29
CA SER A 132 -19.67 30.89 -8.31
C SER A 132 -20.86 30.09 -7.78
N THR A 133 -21.78 30.74 -7.06
CA THR A 133 -23.02 30.12 -6.53
C THR A 133 -23.77 29.32 -7.60
N GLN A 134 -23.64 29.72 -8.87
CA GLN A 134 -24.21 29.05 -10.03
C GLN A 134 -23.61 27.65 -10.30
N THR A 135 -22.30 27.45 -10.14
CA THR A 135 -21.66 26.14 -10.33
C THR A 135 -22.07 25.15 -9.25
N ALA A 136 -22.26 25.62 -8.01
CA ALA A 136 -22.73 24.78 -6.91
C ALA A 136 -24.19 24.30 -7.11
N ASP A 137 -25.05 25.15 -7.67
CA ASP A 137 -26.46 24.83 -7.92
C ASP A 137 -26.62 23.84 -9.09
N VAL A 138 -25.84 24.01 -10.15
CA VAL A 138 -25.79 23.06 -11.28
C VAL A 138 -25.29 21.69 -10.81
N ALA A 139 -24.21 21.66 -10.00
CA ALA A 139 -23.68 20.43 -9.42
C ALA A 139 -24.74 19.69 -8.58
N ALA A 140 -25.54 20.43 -7.80
CA ALA A 140 -26.60 19.85 -6.98
C ALA A 140 -27.70 19.19 -7.81
N GLY A 141 -28.18 19.87 -8.86
CA GLY A 141 -29.22 19.32 -9.74
C GLY A 141 -28.74 18.08 -10.52
N VAL A 142 -27.49 18.05 -10.97
CA VAL A 142 -26.91 16.87 -11.63
C VAL A 142 -26.79 15.70 -10.66
N LEU A 143 -26.30 15.94 -9.44
CA LEU A 143 -26.13 14.88 -8.47
C LEU A 143 -27.46 14.32 -7.96
N GLN A 144 -28.47 15.16 -7.75
CA GLN A 144 -29.83 14.70 -7.40
C GLN A 144 -30.38 13.75 -8.47
N ARG A 145 -30.25 14.10 -9.76
CA ARG A 145 -30.65 13.21 -10.86
C ARG A 145 -29.83 11.92 -10.88
N GLY A 146 -28.52 12.02 -10.64
CA GLY A 146 -27.63 10.86 -10.55
C GLY A 146 -28.02 9.88 -9.44
N ILE A 147 -28.32 10.39 -8.24
CA ILE A 147 -28.77 9.58 -7.10
C ILE A 147 -30.11 8.90 -7.41
N ALA A 148 -31.05 9.63 -8.01
CA ALA A 148 -32.33 9.06 -8.43
C ALA A 148 -32.15 7.97 -9.51
N GLY A 149 -31.27 8.19 -10.50
CA GLY A 149 -30.93 7.21 -11.52
C GLY A 149 -30.23 5.96 -10.96
N ALA A 150 -29.35 6.13 -9.97
CA ALA A 150 -28.72 5.03 -9.26
C ALA A 150 -29.73 4.19 -8.46
N LEU A 151 -30.71 4.84 -7.81
CA LEU A 151 -31.83 4.16 -7.15
C LEU A 151 -32.73 3.39 -8.12
N ALA A 152 -32.99 3.91 -9.32
CA ALA A 152 -33.72 3.16 -10.34
C ALA A 152 -32.90 1.96 -10.84
N THR A 153 -31.63 2.20 -11.17
CA THR A 153 -30.72 1.18 -11.70
C THR A 153 -30.55 0.00 -10.74
N ILE A 154 -30.49 0.25 -9.43
CA ILE A 154 -30.28 -0.82 -8.45
C ILE A 154 -31.48 -1.79 -8.39
N ASP A 155 -32.68 -1.32 -8.71
CA ASP A 155 -33.90 -2.12 -8.71
C ASP A 155 -34.14 -2.83 -10.06
N GLU A 156 -33.59 -2.32 -11.16
CA GLU A 156 -33.75 -2.88 -12.51
C GLU A 156 -32.87 -4.09 -12.81
N ARG A 157 -31.68 -4.18 -12.20
CA ARG A 157 -30.72 -5.25 -12.52
C ARG A 157 -31.12 -6.59 -11.91
N ALA A 158 -30.90 -7.67 -12.65
CA ALA A 158 -31.25 -9.01 -12.20
C ALA A 158 -30.43 -9.47 -10.98
N THR A 159 -29.10 -9.34 -11.04
CA THR A 159 -28.21 -9.76 -9.95
C THR A 159 -27.86 -8.60 -9.03
N ALA A 160 -27.64 -8.89 -7.74
CA ALA A 160 -27.25 -7.88 -6.76
C ALA A 160 -25.88 -7.27 -7.07
N SER A 161 -24.92 -8.10 -7.52
CA SER A 161 -23.61 -7.64 -7.96
C SER A 161 -23.71 -6.60 -9.09
N ASP A 162 -24.47 -6.92 -10.14
CA ASP A 162 -24.64 -6.00 -11.27
C ASP A 162 -25.41 -4.75 -10.87
N ALA A 163 -26.40 -4.88 -9.98
CA ALA A 163 -27.16 -3.76 -9.43
C ALA A 163 -26.24 -2.74 -8.74
N ILE A 164 -25.40 -3.20 -7.81
CA ILE A 164 -24.49 -2.36 -7.04
C ILE A 164 -23.45 -1.70 -7.96
N VAL A 165 -22.86 -2.47 -8.88
CA VAL A 165 -21.87 -1.97 -9.83
C VAL A 165 -22.47 -0.92 -10.77
N ALA A 166 -23.64 -1.21 -11.35
CA ALA A 166 -24.29 -0.29 -12.29
C ALA A 166 -24.76 1.00 -11.59
N ALA A 167 -25.31 0.89 -10.38
CA ALA A 167 -25.70 2.07 -9.60
C ALA A 167 -24.50 2.96 -9.25
N TRP A 168 -23.36 2.37 -8.89
CA TRP A 168 -22.14 3.12 -8.61
C TRP A 168 -21.56 3.79 -9.87
N ILE A 169 -21.51 3.08 -10.99
CA ILE A 169 -21.03 3.65 -12.27
C ILE A 169 -21.91 4.83 -12.70
N GLY A 170 -23.23 4.73 -12.57
CA GLY A 170 -24.13 5.85 -12.86
C GLY A 170 -23.89 7.08 -11.96
N LEU A 171 -23.48 6.87 -10.71
CA LEU A 171 -23.03 7.96 -9.83
C LEU A 171 -21.71 8.57 -10.27
N GLU A 172 -20.73 7.75 -10.72
CA GLU A 172 -19.45 8.25 -11.26
C GLU A 172 -19.67 9.12 -12.49
N GLU A 173 -20.53 8.69 -13.41
CA GLU A 173 -20.90 9.46 -14.61
C GLU A 173 -21.57 10.78 -14.21
N SER A 174 -22.56 10.73 -13.31
CA SER A 174 -23.25 11.93 -12.84
C SER A 174 -22.31 12.91 -12.11
N ALA A 175 -21.35 12.38 -11.35
CA ALA A 175 -20.35 13.20 -10.66
C ALA A 175 -19.40 13.88 -11.65
N ALA A 176 -19.01 13.19 -12.74
CA ALA A 176 -18.20 13.78 -13.81
C ALA A 176 -18.95 14.92 -14.52
N ASP A 177 -20.27 14.82 -14.63
CA ASP A 177 -21.14 15.82 -15.24
C ASP A 177 -21.48 17.01 -14.32
N ALA A 178 -21.13 16.94 -13.02
CA ALA A 178 -21.47 17.96 -12.03
C ALA A 178 -20.68 19.29 -12.20
N GLY A 179 -19.83 19.40 -13.23
CA GLY A 179 -19.03 20.61 -13.51
C GLY A 179 -17.88 20.85 -12.53
N VAL A 180 -17.65 19.93 -11.59
CA VAL A 180 -16.52 19.97 -10.65
C VAL A 180 -15.36 19.18 -11.23
N LYS A 181 -14.15 19.75 -11.20
CA LYS A 181 -12.96 19.02 -11.67
C LYS A 181 -12.44 18.07 -10.60
N ARG A 182 -11.98 16.90 -11.06
CA ARG A 182 -11.22 15.93 -10.27
C ARG A 182 -9.77 16.42 -10.07
N ALA A 183 -9.17 16.12 -8.92
CA ALA A 183 -7.74 16.38 -8.72
C ALA A 183 -6.87 15.40 -9.56
N ALA A 184 -5.62 15.78 -9.85
CA ALA A 184 -4.77 15.04 -10.79
C ALA A 184 -4.53 13.57 -10.39
N SER A 185 -4.42 13.29 -9.09
CA SER A 185 -4.20 11.95 -8.54
C SER A 185 -5.43 11.36 -7.83
N GLU A 186 -6.60 12.03 -7.92
CA GLU A 186 -7.83 11.57 -7.29
C GLU A 186 -8.47 10.49 -8.17
N THR A 187 -8.86 9.37 -7.56
CA THR A 187 -9.54 8.28 -8.25
C THR A 187 -11.02 8.63 -8.53
N PRO A 188 -11.68 7.97 -9.49
CA PRO A 188 -13.12 8.17 -9.71
C PRO A 188 -13.96 7.96 -8.44
N GLY A 189 -13.65 6.93 -7.65
CA GLY A 189 -14.38 6.66 -6.43
C GLY A 189 -14.18 7.72 -5.35
N GLU A 190 -12.95 8.18 -5.14
CA GLU A 190 -12.65 9.29 -4.23
C GLU A 190 -13.36 10.59 -4.66
N PHE A 191 -13.42 10.84 -5.96
CA PHE A 191 -14.10 12.00 -6.52
C PHE A 191 -15.60 11.99 -6.24
N VAL A 192 -16.27 10.86 -6.45
CA VAL A 192 -17.71 10.70 -6.13
C VAL A 192 -17.96 10.95 -4.65
N VAL A 193 -17.16 10.32 -3.77
CA VAL A 193 -17.28 10.53 -2.31
C VAL A 193 -17.08 12.00 -1.96
N ARG A 194 -16.08 12.67 -2.54
CA ARG A 194 -15.84 14.11 -2.31
C ARG A 194 -17.04 14.96 -2.75
N ILE A 195 -17.63 14.71 -3.91
CA ILE A 195 -18.80 15.45 -4.38
C ILE A 195 -19.99 15.21 -3.46
N ILE A 196 -20.31 13.96 -3.13
CA ILE A 196 -21.45 13.63 -2.25
C ILE A 196 -21.29 14.29 -0.88
N THR A 197 -20.05 14.42 -0.38
CA THR A 197 -19.73 15.04 0.91
C THR A 197 -19.61 16.56 0.89
N LEU A 198 -19.80 17.21 -0.27
CA LEU A 198 -19.98 18.67 -0.32
C LEU A 198 -21.16 19.11 0.56
N ARG A 199 -22.17 18.25 0.68
CA ARG A 199 -23.23 18.42 1.67
C ARG A 199 -22.96 17.53 2.90
N PRO A 200 -22.92 18.11 4.11
CA PRO A 200 -22.64 17.35 5.31
C PRO A 200 -23.77 16.36 5.60
N GLY A 201 -23.43 15.18 6.13
CA GLY A 201 -24.39 14.16 6.56
C GLY A 201 -24.42 12.87 5.74
N ALA A 202 -23.68 12.81 4.61
CA ALA A 202 -23.67 11.65 3.70
C ALA A 202 -22.33 10.89 3.66
N ALA A 203 -21.34 11.26 4.49
CA ALA A 203 -19.98 10.74 4.40
C ALA A 203 -19.87 9.23 4.67
N ASP A 204 -20.50 8.75 5.74
CA ASP A 204 -20.44 7.34 6.11
C ASP A 204 -21.17 6.47 5.09
N ASP A 205 -22.28 6.97 4.53
CA ASP A 205 -23.07 6.29 3.50
C ASP A 205 -22.35 6.22 2.16
N ALA A 206 -21.72 7.32 1.73
CA ALA A 206 -20.91 7.35 0.51
C ALA A 206 -19.72 6.38 0.63
N ALA A 207 -19.05 6.35 1.79
CA ALA A 207 -17.95 5.43 2.04
C ALA A 207 -18.41 3.97 2.13
N ALA A 208 -19.57 3.70 2.72
CA ALA A 208 -20.14 2.35 2.78
C ALA A 208 -20.50 1.83 1.38
N LEU A 209 -21.11 2.68 0.54
CA LEU A 209 -21.47 2.34 -0.83
C LEU A 209 -20.21 2.08 -1.68
N LEU A 210 -19.18 2.93 -1.57
CA LEU A 210 -17.89 2.72 -2.25
C LEU A 210 -17.26 1.37 -1.87
N ARG A 211 -17.20 1.05 -0.57
CA ARG A 211 -16.65 -0.24 -0.11
C ARG A 211 -17.41 -1.43 -0.68
N LEU A 212 -18.74 -1.31 -0.78
CA LEU A 212 -19.56 -2.38 -1.32
C LEU A 212 -19.25 -2.58 -2.81
N TYR A 213 -19.20 -1.50 -3.58
CA TYR A 213 -18.79 -1.52 -4.98
C TYR A 213 -17.41 -2.16 -5.18
N GLU A 214 -16.40 -1.70 -4.43
CA GLU A 214 -15.04 -2.23 -4.52
C GLU A 214 -14.98 -3.72 -4.16
N SER A 215 -15.74 -4.14 -3.14
CA SER A 215 -15.81 -5.54 -2.70
C SER A 215 -16.39 -6.47 -3.77
N VAL A 216 -17.33 -5.96 -4.57
CA VAL A 216 -17.99 -6.73 -5.64
C VAL A 216 -17.16 -6.70 -6.91
N ARG A 217 -16.58 -5.54 -7.26
CA ARG A 217 -15.87 -5.37 -8.53
C ARG A 217 -14.45 -5.93 -8.51
N PHE A 218 -13.75 -5.75 -7.39
CA PHE A 218 -12.35 -6.15 -7.26
C PHE A 218 -12.14 -7.29 -6.26
N GLY A 219 -13.14 -7.59 -5.44
CA GLY A 219 -13.11 -8.74 -4.55
C GLY A 219 -13.49 -10.04 -5.24
N THR A 220 -13.34 -11.14 -4.51
CA THR A 220 -13.72 -12.50 -4.95
C THR A 220 -15.16 -12.86 -4.56
N ARG A 221 -15.94 -11.89 -4.07
CA ARG A 221 -17.26 -12.09 -3.46
C ARG A 221 -18.37 -11.73 -4.45
N VAL A 222 -19.38 -12.60 -4.53
CA VAL A 222 -20.65 -12.29 -5.20
C VAL A 222 -21.58 -11.65 -4.17
N ALA A 223 -22.17 -10.50 -4.50
CA ALA A 223 -23.13 -9.85 -3.63
C ALA A 223 -24.48 -10.59 -3.62
N ASP A 224 -25.14 -10.56 -2.47
CA ASP A 224 -26.49 -11.08 -2.26
C ASP A 224 -27.53 -9.95 -2.15
N GLU A 225 -28.78 -10.31 -1.88
CA GLU A 225 -29.86 -9.34 -1.80
C GLU A 225 -29.79 -8.45 -0.55
N ASP A 226 -29.11 -8.89 0.51
CA ASP A 226 -28.89 -8.07 1.71
C ASP A 226 -27.86 -6.97 1.42
N ASP A 227 -26.83 -7.27 0.62
CA ASP A 227 -25.94 -6.25 0.08
C ASP A 227 -26.69 -5.24 -0.78
N ARG A 228 -27.58 -5.70 -1.67
CA ARG A 228 -28.38 -4.80 -2.51
C ARG A 228 -29.28 -3.91 -1.65
N ALA A 229 -29.89 -4.47 -0.61
CA ALA A 229 -30.68 -3.71 0.34
C ALA A 229 -29.84 -2.66 1.08
N SER A 230 -28.62 -3.02 1.49
CA SER A 230 -27.68 -2.11 2.15
C SER A 230 -27.26 -0.96 1.24
N ALA A 231 -26.94 -1.26 -0.03
CA ALA A 231 -26.63 -0.28 -1.06
C ALA A 231 -27.79 0.69 -1.30
N ARG A 232 -29.00 0.14 -1.47
CA ARG A 232 -30.22 0.93 -1.64
C ARG A 232 -30.48 1.85 -0.44
N GLN A 233 -30.24 1.36 0.77
CA GLN A 233 -30.41 2.15 1.98
C GLN A 233 -29.39 3.30 2.06
N ALA A 234 -28.13 3.05 1.72
CA ALA A 234 -27.11 4.08 1.63
C ALA A 234 -27.48 5.16 0.59
N LEU A 235 -27.90 4.75 -0.60
CA LEU A 235 -28.39 5.66 -1.65
C LEU A 235 -29.56 6.53 -1.17
N ARG A 236 -30.54 5.98 -0.45
CA ARG A 236 -31.67 6.75 0.09
C ARG A 236 -31.25 7.74 1.18
N ARG A 237 -30.28 7.38 2.04
CA ARG A 237 -29.77 8.31 3.04
C ARG A 237 -28.99 9.45 2.39
N ILE A 238 -28.20 9.15 1.36
CA ILE A 238 -27.55 10.17 0.53
C ILE A 238 -28.61 11.07 -0.13
N GLU A 239 -29.65 10.50 -0.76
CA GLU A 239 -30.75 11.25 -1.36
C GLU A 239 -31.42 12.20 -0.36
N GLY A 240 -31.68 11.74 0.87
CA GLY A 240 -32.29 12.54 1.93
C GLY A 240 -31.45 13.75 2.34
N VAL A 241 -30.12 13.63 2.26
CA VAL A 241 -29.21 14.77 2.48
C VAL A 241 -29.31 15.75 1.32
N TRP A 242 -29.49 15.29 0.09
CA TRP A 242 -29.43 16.11 -1.14
C TRP A 242 -30.77 16.72 -1.61
N ARG A 243 -31.91 16.36 -1.01
CA ARG A 243 -33.19 17.09 -1.21
C ARG A 243 -33.13 18.53 -0.71
#